data_AF-A0A5B8IUU7-F1
#
_entry.id   AF-A0A5B8IUU7-F1
#
_cell.length_a   1.000
_cell.length_b   1.000
_cell.length_c   1.000
_cell.angle_alpha   90.00
_cell.angle_beta   90.00
_cell.angle_gamma   90.00
#
_symmetry.space_group_name_H-M   'P 1'
#
loop_
_entity.id
_entity.type
_entity.pdbx_description
1 polymer ?
#
loop_
_entity_poly.entity_id
_entity_poly.type
_entity_poly.pdbx_seq_one_letter_code
_entity_poly.pdbx_strand_id
1 'polypeptide(L)' 'MTGIAIVFMIISMLTIWGGLAVALINLSRHPEKDNDDVIETAGTAGNNSL' A
#
# COMPACT_ATOMS: atom_id res chain seq x y z
N MET A 1 -1.71 43.09 0.93
CA MET A 1 -1.97 41.66 1.16
C MET A 1 -0.70 40.90 0.84
N THR A 2 0.01 40.40 1.85
CA THR A 2 1.36 39.83 1.68
C THR A 2 1.29 38.44 1.05
N GLY A 3 2.19 38.13 0.11
CA GLY A 3 2.24 36.80 -0.53
C GLY A 3 2.47 35.65 0.45
N ILE A 4 3.09 35.95 1.61
CA ILE A 4 3.27 35.00 2.71
C ILE A 4 1.94 34.44 3.22
N ALA A 5 0.86 35.25 3.21
CA ALA A 5 -0.46 34.82 3.67
C ALA A 5 -1.06 33.73 2.77
N ILE A 6 -0.82 33.82 1.45
CA ILE A 6 -1.26 32.83 0.47
C ILE A 6 -0.51 31.51 0.67
N VAL A 7 0.80 31.59 0.95
CA VAL A 7 1.62 30.40 1.22
C VAL A 7 1.10 29.65 2.45
N PHE A 8 0.84 30.36 3.56
CA PHE A 8 0.27 29.75 4.76
C PHE A 8 -1.12 29.16 4.52
N MET A 9 -1.97 29.85 3.75
CA MET A 9 -3.29 29.33 3.37
C MET A 9 -3.20 27.97 2.66
N ILE A 10 -2.32 27.86 1.65
CA ILE A 10 -2.14 26.63 0.89
C ILE A 10 -1.63 25.50 1.78
N ILE A 11 -0.64 25.78 2.64
CA ILE A 11 -0.09 24.79 3.58
C ILE A 11 -1.18 24.25 4.51
N SER A 12 -2.00 25.12 5.11
CA SER A 12 -3.12 24.68 5.96
C SER A 12 -4.10 23.78 5.20
N MET A 13 -4.48 24.16 3.98
CA MET A 13 -5.37 23.35 3.14
C MET A 13 -4.77 21.96 2.84
N LEU A 14 -3.50 21.92 2.46
CA LEU A 14 -2.78 20.67 2.18
C LEU A 14 -2.50 19.84 3.43
N THR A 15 -2.40 20.44 4.62
CA THR A 15 -2.20 19.68 5.85
C THR A 15 -3.48 18.95 6.25
N ILE A 16 -4.63 19.63 6.13
CA ILE A 16 -5.95 19.06 6.44
C ILE A 16 -6.30 17.95 5.45
N TRP A 17 -6.08 18.16 4.15
CA TRP A 17 -6.47 17.21 3.11
C TRP A 17 -5.35 16.24 2.71
N GLY A 18 -4.12 16.74 2.61
CA GLY A 18 -2.96 15.97 2.15
C GLY A 18 -2.38 15.04 3.21
N GLY A 19 -2.41 15.39 4.50
CA GLY A 19 -1.91 14.49 5.56
C GLY A 19 -2.69 13.16 5.60
N LEU A 20 -4.02 13.25 5.51
CA LEU A 20 -4.90 12.09 5.50
C LEU A 20 -4.85 11.32 4.16
N ALA A 21 -4.83 12.04 3.03
CA ALA A 21 -4.75 11.42 1.70
C ALA A 21 -3.44 10.65 1.50
N VAL A 22 -2.31 11.19 1.96
CA VAL A 22 -1.00 10.54 1.89
C VAL A 22 -0.98 9.27 2.75
N ALA A 23 -1.55 9.31 3.95
CA ALA A 23 -1.66 8.13 4.81
C ALA A 23 -2.50 7.02 4.16
N LEU A 24 -3.63 7.37 3.54
CA LEU A 24 -4.50 6.44 2.82
C LEU A 24 -3.80 5.81 1.61
N ILE A 25 -3.09 6.61 0.81
CA ILE A 25 -2.30 6.10 -0.32
C ILE A 25 -1.20 5.17 0.17
N ASN A 26 -0.50 5.53 1.25
CA ASN A 26 0.58 4.72 1.79
C ASN A 26 0.09 3.35 2.29
N LEU A 27 -1.08 3.31 2.94
CA LEU A 27 -1.71 2.05 3.37
C LEU A 27 -2.21 1.24 2.16
N SER A 28 -2.87 1.88 1.20
CA SER A 28 -3.36 1.20 0.00
C SER A 28 -2.24 0.66 -0.90
N ARG A 29 -1.01 1.17 -0.77
CA ARG A 29 0.17 0.73 -1.54
C ARG A 29 0.86 -0.49 -0.94
N HIS A 30 0.48 -0.87 0.27
CA HIS A 30 0.74 -2.18 0.84
C HIS A 30 -0.55 -3.01 0.89
N PRO A 31 -1.17 -3.36 -0.26
CA PRO A 31 -1.86 -4.63 -0.29
C PRO A 31 -0.75 -5.66 -0.06
N GLU A 32 -0.84 -6.45 1.00
CA GLU A 32 -0.03 -7.67 1.07
C GLU A 32 -0.08 -8.31 -0.32
N LYS A 33 1.09 -8.50 -0.92
CA LYS A 33 1.17 -9.44 -2.02
C LYS A 33 0.60 -10.71 -1.42
N ASP A 34 -0.52 -11.20 -1.96
CA ASP A 34 -0.93 -12.58 -1.79
C ASP A 34 0.31 -13.41 -2.14
N ASN A 35 1.12 -13.71 -1.13
CA ASN A 35 2.01 -14.83 -1.15
C ASN A 35 1.10 -16.00 -0.74
N ASP A 36 0.07 -16.24 -1.54
CA ASP A 36 -0.54 -17.55 -1.61
C ASP A 36 0.39 -18.34 -2.52
N ASP A 37 1.50 -18.68 -1.90
CA ASP A 37 2.49 -19.63 -2.34
C ASP A 37 1.73 -20.84 -2.87
N VAL A 38 1.76 -21.03 -4.18
CA VAL A 38 1.31 -22.25 -4.82
C VAL A 38 2.01 -23.39 -4.09
N ILE A 39 1.25 -24.22 -3.37
CA ILE A 39 1.74 -25.51 -2.87
C ILE A 39 2.00 -26.37 -4.11
N GLU A 40 3.15 -26.18 -4.73
CA GLU A 40 3.62 -26.98 -5.84
C GLU A 40 4.02 -28.35 -5.29
N THR A 41 3.12 -29.30 -5.50
CA THR A 41 3.34 -30.73 -5.70
C THR A 41 4.64 -31.30 -5.10
N ALA A 42 4.60 -31.69 -3.83
CA ALA A 42 5.62 -32.55 -3.24
C ALA A 42 4.94 -33.69 -2.47
N GLY A 43 4.50 -34.75 -3.17
CA GLY A 43 4.09 -35.96 -2.44
C GLY A 43 3.42 -37.13 -3.17
N THR A 44 2.80 -36.96 -4.35
CA THR A 44 1.92 -38.04 -4.89
C THR A 44 2.48 -38.80 -6.10
N ALA A 45 3.71 -38.53 -6.56
CA ALA A 45 4.36 -39.31 -7.62
C ALA A 45 5.21 -40.49 -7.08
N GLY A 46 4.90 -40.97 -5.86
CA GLY A 46 5.52 -42.12 -5.25
C GLY A 46 4.93 -43.43 -5.75
N ASN A 47 5.37 -43.86 -6.94
CA ASN A 47 5.78 -45.24 -7.21
C ASN A 47 5.15 -46.35 -6.34
N ASN A 48 3.88 -46.68 -6.60
CA ASN A 48 3.33 -47.97 -6.18
C ASN A 48 4.07 -49.07 -6.96
N SER A 49 5.00 -49.65 -6.23
CA SER A 49 5.88 -50.75 -6.57
C SER A 49 5.13 -52.08 -6.42
N LEU A 50 5.41 -52.98 -7.37
CA LEU A 50 5.04 -54.41 -7.46
C LEU A 50 3.62 -54.74 -7.91
#